data_AF-A0AAU4TXK5-F1
#
_entry.id   AF-A0AAU4TXK5-F1
#
_cell.length_a   1.000
_cell.length_b   1.000
_cell.length_c   1.000
_cell.angle_alpha   90.00
_cell.angle_beta   90.00
_cell.angle_gamma   90.00
#
_symmetry.space_group_name_H-M   'P 1'
#
loop_
_entity.id
_entity.type
_entity.pdbx_description
1 polymer ?
#
loop_
_entity_poly.entity_id
_entity_poly.type
_entity_poly.pdbx_seq_one_letter_code
_entity_poly.pdbx_strand_id
1 'polypeptide(L)'
;MTATIDTLLEGASLPVTPRRGTDVAAGLRRLAADASRRTPATEVTRAAQAGQRLAVVSRWVLNEPDAAAHVAKIAEGPDRGALTEDELDVDGALVFACLLSLTGHPESAQFWWQLAAGAGSRAAAYCLHLHHLCEGESRRARHWFHQLTHSMADTDPPDAAFLDGLEIFARYVRANGCGAHAPTGRLESEVDRLAARTPHSSVIVARPDRQLVDRLSEFAEGR
;
A
#
# COMPACT_ATOMS: atom_id res chain seq x y z
N MET A 1 10.90 -16.18 62.83
CA MET A 1 11.64 -14.94 62.52
C MET A 1 10.95 -14.25 61.34
N THR A 2 9.82 -13.59 61.61
CA THR A 2 8.99 -12.92 60.60
C THR A 2 9.40 -11.47 60.51
N ALA A 3 10.27 -11.13 59.55
CA ALA A 3 10.48 -9.74 59.17
C ALA A 3 9.19 -9.21 58.54
N THR A 4 8.61 -8.16 59.13
CA THR A 4 7.43 -7.47 58.63
C THR A 4 7.78 -6.77 57.31
N ILE A 5 6.85 -6.77 56.35
CA ILE A 5 7.04 -6.16 55.01
C ILE A 5 7.57 -4.72 55.11
N ASP A 6 7.16 -3.98 56.14
CA ASP A 6 7.65 -2.61 56.40
C ASP A 6 9.17 -2.54 56.59
N THR A 7 9.78 -3.53 57.23
CA THR A 7 11.22 -3.57 57.47
C THR A 7 12.01 -3.84 56.18
N LEU A 8 11.41 -4.56 55.22
CA LEU A 8 12.01 -4.77 53.90
C LEU A 8 11.83 -3.54 52.99
N LEU A 9 10.73 -2.80 53.14
CA LEU A 9 10.48 -1.59 52.36
C LEU A 9 11.31 -0.40 52.83
N GLU A 10 11.58 -0.26 54.13
CA GLU A 10 12.50 0.76 54.65
C GLU A 10 13.93 0.57 54.13
N GLY A 11 14.40 -0.68 54.02
CA GLY A 11 15.71 -0.99 53.42
C GLY A 11 15.77 -0.80 51.90
N ALA A 12 14.61 -0.77 51.23
CA ALA A 12 14.48 -0.59 49.78
C ALA A 12 14.17 0.86 49.37
N SER A 13 14.11 1.80 50.34
CA SER A 13 13.84 3.20 50.05
C SER A 13 15.00 3.80 49.26
N LEU A 14 14.81 3.90 47.94
CA LEU A 14 15.77 4.56 47.06
C LEU A 14 15.85 6.03 47.47
N PRO A 15 17.04 6.56 47.81
CA PRO A 15 17.17 7.99 48.06
C PRO A 15 16.76 8.73 46.79
N VAL A 16 15.59 9.38 46.85
CA VAL A 16 15.14 10.27 45.78
C VAL A 16 16.05 11.48 45.84
N THR A 17 17.16 11.42 45.10
CA THR A 17 18.02 12.58 44.89
C THR A 17 17.13 13.71 44.40
N PRO A 18 17.15 14.89 45.06
CA PRO A 18 16.38 16.04 44.59
C PRO A 18 16.76 16.29 43.14
N ARG A 19 15.75 16.36 42.28
CA ARG A 19 15.95 16.49 40.83
C ARG A 19 16.76 17.76 40.60
N ARG A 20 18.08 17.63 40.36
CA ARG A 20 18.90 18.75 39.89
C ARG A 20 18.18 19.30 38.67
N GLY A 21 17.87 20.61 38.70
CA GLY A 21 17.02 21.26 37.71
C GLY A 21 17.38 20.75 36.32
N THR A 22 16.44 20.09 35.66
CA THR A 22 16.72 19.53 34.34
C THR A 22 17.04 20.68 33.42
N ASP A 23 18.25 20.68 32.83
CA ASP A 23 18.58 21.59 31.75
C ASP A 23 17.73 21.21 30.53
N VAL A 24 16.53 21.80 30.48
CA VAL A 24 15.56 21.62 29.41
C VAL A 24 16.19 22.04 28.08
N ALA A 25 17.05 23.06 28.08
CA ALA A 25 17.74 23.49 26.86
C ALA A 25 18.73 22.43 26.36
N ALA A 26 19.48 21.76 27.25
CA ALA A 26 20.33 20.63 26.86
C ALA A 26 19.50 19.40 26.42
N GLY A 27 18.33 19.19 27.02
CA GLY A 27 17.35 18.19 26.57
C GLY A 27 16.87 18.47 25.13
N LEU A 28 16.39 19.69 24.88
CA LEU A 28 15.91 20.13 23.57
C LEU A 28 17.02 20.15 22.51
N ARG A 29 18.25 20.53 22.85
CA ARG A 29 19.40 20.45 21.93
C ARG A 29 19.71 19.01 21.50
N ARG A 30 19.62 18.05 22.42
CA ARG A 30 19.78 16.62 22.09
C ARG A 30 18.64 16.12 21.21
N LEU A 31 17.39 16.48 21.54
CA LEU A 31 16.23 16.13 20.72
C LEU A 31 16.31 16.73 19.31
N ALA A 32 16.73 18.00 19.19
CA ALA A 32 16.93 18.67 17.91
C ALA A 32 18.08 18.03 17.11
N ALA A 33 19.17 17.63 17.76
CA ALA A 33 20.25 16.89 17.10
C ALA A 33 19.80 15.49 16.63
N ASP A 34 18.99 14.78 17.42
CA ASP A 34 18.39 13.50 17.03
C ASP A 34 17.35 13.66 15.89
N ALA A 35 16.53 14.71 15.95
CA ALA A 35 15.59 15.03 14.89
C ALA A 35 16.30 15.45 13.60
N SER A 36 17.45 16.13 13.70
CA SER A 36 18.28 16.48 12.53
C SER A 36 18.92 15.23 11.90
N ARG A 37 19.30 14.24 12.73
CA ARG A 37 19.80 12.92 12.28
C ARG A 37 18.73 12.09 11.56
N ARG A 38 17.46 12.21 11.96
CA ARG A 38 16.29 11.65 11.24
C ARG A 38 15.71 12.72 10.35
N THR A 39 16.45 13.10 9.31
CA THR A 39 16.11 14.29 8.52
C THR A 39 14.72 14.10 7.88
N PRO A 40 13.67 14.82 8.32
CA PRO A 40 12.31 14.62 7.83
C PRO A 40 12.23 14.85 6.31
N ALA A 41 13.09 15.70 5.76
CA ALA A 41 13.20 15.92 4.32
C ALA A 41 13.59 14.66 3.51
N THR A 42 14.43 13.79 4.08
CA THR A 42 14.82 12.53 3.42
C THR A 42 13.66 11.53 3.44
N GLU A 43 12.95 11.43 4.56
CA GLU A 43 11.79 10.54 4.69
C GLU A 43 10.64 11.00 3.77
N VAL A 44 10.37 12.31 3.72
CA VAL A 44 9.39 12.90 2.80
C VAL A 44 9.76 12.66 1.34
N THR A 45 11.04 12.79 0.99
CA THR A 45 11.52 12.52 -0.39
C THR A 45 11.33 11.04 -0.76
N ARG A 46 11.61 10.11 0.17
CA ARG A 46 11.40 8.68 -0.04
C ARG A 46 9.92 8.33 -0.18
N ALA A 47 9.07 8.92 0.65
CA ALA A 47 7.62 8.74 0.58
C ALA A 47 7.08 9.24 -0.77
N ALA A 48 7.46 10.45 -1.20
CA ALA A 48 7.08 11.00 -2.50
C ALA A 48 7.58 10.12 -3.66
N GLN A 49 8.81 9.61 -3.58
CA GLN A 49 9.34 8.68 -4.58
C GLN A 49 8.58 7.35 -4.62
N ALA A 50 8.14 6.83 -3.48
CA ALA A 50 7.32 5.62 -3.41
C ALA A 50 5.94 5.83 -4.05
N GLY A 51 5.28 6.97 -3.77
CA GLY A 51 4.03 7.34 -4.43
C GLY A 51 4.17 7.46 -5.96
N GLN A 52 5.26 8.07 -6.44
CA GLN A 52 5.56 8.13 -7.88
C GLN A 52 5.77 6.74 -8.50
N ARG A 53 6.52 5.86 -7.84
CA ARG A 53 6.73 4.48 -8.29
C ARG A 53 5.40 3.72 -8.36
N LEU A 54 4.57 3.87 -7.33
CA LEU A 54 3.25 3.26 -7.28
C LEU A 54 2.38 3.71 -8.45
N ALA A 55 2.35 5.01 -8.75
CA ALA A 55 1.59 5.54 -9.88
C ALA A 55 2.05 4.96 -11.23
N VAL A 56 3.36 4.78 -11.43
CA VAL A 56 3.92 4.18 -12.65
C VAL A 56 3.50 2.71 -12.77
N VAL A 57 3.68 1.93 -11.71
CA VAL A 57 3.31 0.51 -11.69
C VAL A 57 1.81 0.34 -11.91
N SER A 58 0.99 1.12 -11.21
CA SER A 58 -0.47 1.07 -11.35
C SER A 58 -0.93 1.41 -12.75
N ARG A 59 -0.31 2.39 -13.42
CA ARG A 59 -0.62 2.71 -14.82
C ARG A 59 -0.24 1.57 -15.75
N TRP A 60 0.91 0.95 -15.53
CA TRP A 60 1.35 -0.15 -16.37
C TRP A 60 0.39 -1.35 -16.28
N VAL A 61 0.06 -1.77 -15.06
CA VAL A 61 -0.95 -2.81 -14.78
C VAL A 61 -2.29 -2.47 -15.45
N LEU A 62 -2.74 -1.22 -15.34
CA LEU A 62 -4.00 -0.78 -15.94
C LEU A 62 -4.00 -0.82 -17.48
N ASN A 63 -2.82 -0.71 -18.11
CA ASN A 63 -2.67 -0.69 -19.58
C ASN A 63 -2.34 -2.08 -20.16
N GLU A 64 -2.29 -3.15 -19.36
CA GLU A 64 -2.16 -4.51 -19.90
C GLU A 64 -3.37 -4.87 -20.77
N PRO A 65 -3.20 -5.58 -21.90
CA PRO A 65 -4.28 -5.80 -22.87
C PRO A 65 -5.46 -6.60 -22.28
N ASP A 66 -5.19 -7.49 -21.33
CA ASP A 66 -6.21 -8.33 -20.70
C ASP A 66 -6.81 -7.70 -19.43
N ALA A 67 -6.43 -6.47 -19.07
CA ALA A 67 -6.83 -5.81 -17.83
C ALA A 67 -8.36 -5.77 -17.66
N ALA A 68 -9.11 -5.40 -18.71
CA ALA A 68 -10.57 -5.38 -18.67
C ALA A 68 -11.19 -6.78 -18.53
N ALA A 69 -10.62 -7.78 -19.19
CA ALA A 69 -11.09 -9.17 -19.10
C ALA A 69 -10.91 -9.74 -17.68
N HIS A 70 -9.81 -9.41 -17.02
CA HIS A 70 -9.56 -9.78 -15.63
C HIS A 70 -10.54 -9.09 -14.66
N VAL A 71 -10.78 -7.78 -14.81
CA VAL A 71 -11.77 -7.05 -14.00
C VAL A 71 -13.19 -7.60 -14.22
N ALA A 72 -13.53 -8.03 -15.44
CA ALA A 72 -14.83 -8.65 -15.72
C ALA A 72 -15.10 -9.92 -14.89
N LYS A 73 -14.06 -10.71 -14.59
CA LYS A 73 -14.20 -11.92 -13.78
C LYS A 73 -14.52 -11.60 -12.32
N ILE A 74 -14.02 -10.48 -11.80
CA ILE A 74 -14.39 -9.98 -10.48
C ILE A 74 -15.56 -8.99 -10.50
N ALA A 75 -16.27 -8.81 -11.62
CA ALA A 75 -17.41 -7.88 -11.66
C ALA A 75 -18.68 -8.48 -11.03
N GLU A 76 -19.50 -7.63 -10.40
CA GLU A 76 -20.85 -7.96 -9.94
C GLU A 76 -21.69 -8.48 -11.11
N GLY A 77 -22.49 -9.52 -10.83
CA GLY A 77 -23.40 -10.11 -11.79
C GLY A 77 -24.73 -10.48 -11.12
N PRO A 78 -25.82 -10.64 -11.88
CA PRO A 78 -27.15 -10.92 -11.34
C PRO A 78 -27.20 -12.18 -10.46
N ASP A 79 -26.30 -13.14 -10.71
CA ASP A 79 -26.21 -14.42 -9.96
C ASP A 79 -24.98 -14.51 -9.04
N ARG A 80 -24.18 -13.44 -8.92
CA ARG A 80 -22.92 -13.47 -8.15
C ARG A 80 -23.10 -12.89 -6.76
N GLY A 81 -22.98 -13.76 -5.75
CA GLY A 81 -22.94 -13.37 -4.33
C GLY A 81 -21.61 -12.75 -3.90
N ALA A 82 -21.29 -12.88 -2.61
CA ALA A 82 -19.99 -12.48 -2.07
C ALA A 82 -18.85 -13.23 -2.79
N LEU A 83 -17.77 -12.53 -3.13
CA LEU A 83 -16.57 -13.15 -3.71
C LEU A 83 -16.01 -14.22 -2.76
N THR A 84 -15.90 -15.46 -3.24
CA THR A 84 -15.16 -16.51 -2.56
C THR A 84 -13.70 -16.50 -3.04
N GLU A 85 -12.79 -17.07 -2.25
CA GLU A 85 -11.36 -17.18 -2.63
C GLU A 85 -11.19 -17.90 -3.98
N ASP A 86 -11.99 -18.93 -4.25
CA ASP A 86 -11.93 -19.71 -5.50
C ASP A 86 -12.45 -18.96 -6.73
N GLU A 87 -13.27 -17.92 -6.54
CA GLU A 87 -13.87 -17.13 -7.65
C GLU A 87 -13.12 -15.82 -7.92
N LEU A 88 -12.15 -15.48 -7.08
CA LEU A 88 -11.41 -14.24 -7.22
C LEU A 88 -10.33 -14.37 -8.30
N ASP A 89 -10.53 -13.68 -9.42
CA ASP A 89 -9.44 -13.46 -10.36
C ASP A 89 -8.42 -12.49 -9.75
N VAL A 90 -7.24 -13.02 -9.46
CA VAL A 90 -6.14 -12.34 -8.74
C VAL A 90 -5.66 -11.11 -9.51
N ASP A 91 -5.53 -11.22 -10.83
CA ASP A 91 -5.11 -10.12 -11.69
C ASP A 91 -6.22 -9.06 -11.79
N GLY A 92 -7.49 -9.47 -11.80
CA GLY A 92 -8.64 -8.56 -11.79
C GLY A 92 -8.68 -7.70 -10.54
N ALA A 93 -8.41 -8.30 -9.37
CA ALA A 93 -8.29 -7.58 -8.11
C ALA A 93 -7.11 -6.60 -8.11
N LEU A 94 -5.96 -7.02 -8.65
CA LEU A 94 -4.78 -6.16 -8.82
C LEU A 94 -5.08 -4.94 -9.72
N VAL A 95 -5.68 -5.16 -10.90
CA VAL A 95 -6.03 -4.10 -11.85
C VAL A 95 -7.02 -3.13 -11.22
N PHE A 96 -8.07 -3.63 -10.58
CA PHE A 96 -9.08 -2.78 -9.95
C PHE A 96 -8.49 -1.95 -8.80
N ALA A 97 -7.60 -2.53 -7.99
CA ALA A 97 -6.87 -1.79 -6.97
C ALA A 97 -5.97 -0.68 -7.56
N CYS A 98 -5.26 -0.97 -8.65
CA CYS A 98 -4.44 0.03 -9.35
C CYS A 98 -5.29 1.17 -9.92
N LEU A 99 -6.48 0.87 -10.45
CA LEU A 99 -7.44 1.89 -10.88
C LEU A 99 -7.86 2.77 -9.70
N LEU A 100 -8.34 2.16 -8.61
CA LEU A 100 -8.77 2.86 -7.39
C LEU A 100 -7.65 3.77 -6.84
N SER A 101 -6.41 3.30 -6.84
CA SER A 101 -5.27 4.10 -6.38
C SER A 101 -5.03 5.32 -7.26
N LEU A 102 -5.20 5.20 -8.58
CA LEU A 102 -4.96 6.30 -9.52
C LEU A 102 -6.11 7.31 -9.51
N THR A 103 -7.32 6.90 -9.15
CA THR A 103 -8.52 7.75 -9.06
C THR A 103 -8.79 8.28 -7.65
N GLY A 104 -7.84 8.17 -6.72
CA GLY A 104 -7.95 8.81 -5.40
C GLY A 104 -8.71 8.02 -4.33
N HIS A 105 -8.80 6.69 -4.46
CA HIS A 105 -9.47 5.79 -3.51
C HIS A 105 -8.47 4.83 -2.81
N PRO A 106 -7.50 5.35 -2.03
CA PRO A 106 -6.36 4.57 -1.53
C PRO A 106 -6.74 3.46 -0.54
N GLU A 107 -7.75 3.67 0.30
CA GLU A 107 -8.20 2.67 1.29
C GLU A 107 -8.86 1.47 0.59
N SER A 108 -9.62 1.75 -0.47
CA SER A 108 -10.21 0.71 -1.32
C SER A 108 -9.13 -0.02 -2.11
N ALA A 109 -8.16 0.70 -2.68
CA ALA A 109 -7.02 0.10 -3.36
C ALA A 109 -6.23 -0.85 -2.45
N GLN A 110 -5.96 -0.42 -1.21
CA GLN A 110 -5.30 -1.24 -0.21
C GLN A 110 -6.05 -2.55 0.04
N PHE A 111 -7.37 -2.49 0.23
CA PHE A 111 -8.20 -3.68 0.44
C PHE A 111 -8.06 -4.68 -0.71
N TRP A 112 -8.21 -4.22 -1.95
CA TRP A 112 -8.13 -5.10 -3.12
C TRP A 112 -6.73 -5.66 -3.37
N TRP A 113 -5.67 -4.86 -3.12
CA TRP A 113 -4.31 -5.40 -3.16
C TRP A 113 -4.06 -6.43 -2.06
N GLN A 114 -4.61 -6.25 -0.84
CA GLN A 114 -4.45 -7.24 0.23
C GLN A 114 -5.10 -8.57 -0.15
N LEU A 115 -6.26 -8.52 -0.78
CA LEU A 115 -6.96 -9.69 -1.28
C LEU A 115 -6.13 -10.40 -2.37
N ALA A 116 -5.66 -9.66 -3.38
CA ALA A 116 -4.82 -10.21 -4.45
C ALA A 116 -3.47 -10.75 -3.94
N ALA A 117 -2.85 -10.06 -2.98
CA ALA A 117 -1.59 -10.50 -2.38
C ALA A 117 -1.79 -11.75 -1.50
N GLY A 118 -2.91 -11.84 -0.78
CA GLY A 118 -3.31 -13.04 -0.04
C GLY A 118 -3.49 -14.25 -0.95
N ALA A 119 -3.98 -14.03 -2.17
CA ALA A 119 -4.08 -15.04 -3.22
C ALA A 119 -2.78 -15.25 -4.03
N GLY A 120 -1.65 -14.67 -3.61
CA GLY A 120 -0.33 -14.93 -4.20
C GLY A 120 0.19 -13.92 -5.24
N SER A 121 -0.49 -12.78 -5.43
CA SER A 121 -0.01 -11.73 -6.36
C SER A 121 1.21 -10.97 -5.83
N ARG A 122 2.38 -11.24 -6.42
CA ARG A 122 3.62 -10.48 -6.13
C ARG A 122 3.48 -9.00 -6.48
N ALA A 123 2.83 -8.70 -7.60
CA ALA A 123 2.60 -7.32 -8.00
C ALA A 123 1.74 -6.57 -6.97
N ALA A 124 0.70 -7.21 -6.41
CA ALA A 124 -0.11 -6.60 -5.36
C ALA A 124 0.68 -6.37 -4.06
N ALA A 125 1.53 -7.33 -3.65
CA ALA A 125 2.42 -7.14 -2.49
C ALA A 125 3.44 -6.01 -2.71
N TYR A 126 3.95 -5.85 -3.95
CA TYR A 126 4.82 -4.72 -4.29
C TYR A 126 4.07 -3.39 -4.25
N CYS A 127 2.85 -3.32 -4.78
CA CYS A 127 1.99 -2.14 -4.67
C CYS A 127 1.71 -1.77 -3.20
N LEU A 128 1.41 -2.76 -2.33
CA LEU A 128 1.24 -2.53 -0.90
C LEU A 128 2.52 -2.04 -0.22
N HIS A 129 3.67 -2.60 -0.58
CA HIS A 129 4.95 -2.12 -0.10
C HIS A 129 5.15 -0.62 -0.43
N LEU A 130 4.91 -0.23 -1.68
CA LEU A 130 5.03 1.17 -2.12
C LEU A 130 3.97 2.09 -1.48
N HIS A 131 2.74 1.62 -1.36
CA HIS A 131 1.65 2.35 -0.70
C HIS A 131 2.01 2.67 0.76
N HIS A 132 2.45 1.67 1.54
CA HIS A 132 2.86 1.90 2.93
C HIS A 132 4.15 2.71 3.05
N LEU A 133 5.06 2.69 2.06
CA LEU A 133 6.20 3.61 2.03
C LEU A 133 5.75 5.06 1.80
N CYS A 134 4.76 5.28 0.93
CA CYS A 134 4.19 6.60 0.66
C CYS A 134 3.50 7.19 1.90
N GLU A 135 2.82 6.34 2.69
CA GLU A 135 2.18 6.73 3.96
C GLU A 135 3.18 6.84 5.14
N GLY A 136 4.47 6.54 4.93
CA GLY A 136 5.48 6.53 5.99
C GLY A 136 5.38 5.34 6.96
N GLU A 137 4.52 4.36 6.68
CA GLU A 137 4.27 3.17 7.49
C GLU A 137 5.35 2.09 7.30
N SER A 138 6.58 2.42 7.68
CA SER A 138 7.79 1.60 7.44
C SER A 138 7.69 0.13 7.90
N ARG A 139 6.95 -0.15 8.98
CA ARG A 139 6.76 -1.53 9.47
C ARG A 139 5.89 -2.35 8.52
N ARG A 140 4.77 -1.80 8.06
CA ARG A 140 3.87 -2.46 7.11
C ARG A 140 4.52 -2.59 5.74
N ALA A 141 5.22 -1.56 5.29
CA ALA A 141 6.01 -1.61 4.06
C ALA A 141 7.01 -2.78 4.07
N ARG A 142 7.73 -2.98 5.18
CA ARG A 142 8.67 -4.10 5.33
C ARG A 142 7.99 -5.46 5.40
N HIS A 143 6.80 -5.54 6.02
CA HIS A 143 6.02 -6.77 6.02
C HIS A 143 5.67 -7.22 4.58
N TRP A 144 5.11 -6.31 3.77
CA TRP A 144 4.75 -6.65 2.39
C TRP A 144 5.95 -6.91 1.49
N PHE A 145 7.07 -6.23 1.72
CA PHE A 145 8.33 -6.55 1.04
C PHE A 145 8.83 -7.96 1.38
N HIS A 146 8.69 -8.38 2.64
CA HIS A 146 9.02 -9.75 3.05
C HIS A 146 8.07 -10.76 2.40
N GLN A 147 6.75 -10.49 2.37
CA GLN A 147 5.77 -11.33 1.69
C GLN A 147 6.13 -11.55 0.21
N LEU A 148 6.44 -10.45 -0.50
CA LEU A 148 6.88 -10.45 -1.90
C LEU A 148 8.10 -11.36 -2.15
N THR A 149 9.04 -11.39 -1.21
CA THR A 149 10.34 -12.05 -1.37
C THR A 149 10.39 -13.47 -0.82
N HIS A 150 9.55 -13.84 0.15
CA HIS A 150 9.72 -15.09 0.91
C HIS A 150 8.49 -15.98 1.04
N SER A 151 7.28 -15.50 0.76
CA SER A 151 6.05 -16.16 1.24
C SER A 151 5.00 -16.47 0.19
N MET A 152 5.21 -16.12 -1.07
CA MET A 152 4.25 -16.41 -2.14
C MET A 152 4.52 -17.82 -2.70
N ALA A 153 3.55 -18.71 -2.50
CA ALA A 153 3.64 -20.14 -2.78
C ALA A 153 3.97 -20.41 -4.27
N ASP A 154 4.77 -21.45 -4.50
CA ASP A 154 5.08 -22.07 -5.80
C ASP A 154 5.94 -21.28 -6.82
N THR A 155 6.72 -20.29 -6.41
CA THR A 155 7.80 -19.80 -7.29
C THR A 155 9.03 -19.46 -6.48
N ASP A 156 10.20 -19.76 -7.02
CA ASP A 156 11.48 -19.37 -6.43
C ASP A 156 11.43 -17.88 -6.01
N PRO A 157 11.95 -17.55 -4.83
CA PRO A 157 11.96 -16.18 -4.34
C PRO A 157 12.63 -15.29 -5.39
N PRO A 158 12.01 -14.16 -5.78
CA PRO A 158 12.64 -13.25 -6.71
C PRO A 158 13.97 -12.82 -6.11
N ASP A 159 15.06 -13.08 -6.83
CA ASP A 159 16.39 -12.71 -6.38
C ASP A 159 16.52 -11.19 -6.33
N ALA A 160 17.60 -10.71 -5.70
CA ALA A 160 17.87 -9.27 -5.64
C ALA A 160 17.95 -8.64 -7.05
N ALA A 161 18.31 -9.41 -8.07
CA ALA A 161 18.38 -8.96 -9.46
C ALA A 161 16.99 -8.69 -10.08
N PHE A 162 15.94 -9.43 -9.71
CA PHE A 162 14.57 -9.14 -10.14
C PHE A 162 14.05 -7.81 -9.59
N LEU A 163 14.30 -7.55 -8.30
CA LEU A 163 13.89 -6.29 -7.67
C LEU A 163 14.71 -5.09 -8.16
N ASP A 164 16.02 -5.28 -8.33
CA ASP A 164 16.88 -4.30 -8.99
C ASP A 164 16.44 -4.07 -10.44
N GLY A 165 16.01 -5.13 -11.14
CA GLY A 165 15.44 -5.06 -12.48
C GLY A 165 14.17 -4.22 -12.55
N LEU A 166 13.24 -4.41 -11.61
CA LEU A 166 12.04 -3.57 -11.46
C LEU A 166 12.40 -2.12 -11.12
N GLU A 167 13.41 -1.89 -10.28
CA GLU A 167 13.84 -0.54 -9.93
C GLU A 167 14.56 0.16 -11.10
N ILE A 168 15.38 -0.56 -11.85
CA ILE A 168 16.02 -0.08 -13.09
C ILE A 168 14.95 0.21 -14.13
N PHE A 169 13.97 -0.67 -14.30
CA PHE A 169 12.84 -0.47 -15.21
C PHE A 169 12.00 0.74 -14.81
N ALA A 170 11.63 0.89 -13.55
CA ALA A 170 10.90 2.06 -13.06
C ALA A 170 11.69 3.37 -13.24
N ARG A 171 13.03 3.31 -13.12
CA ARG A 171 13.91 4.46 -13.40
C ARG A 171 14.01 4.76 -14.88
N TYR A 172 14.08 3.74 -15.73
CA TYR A 172 14.07 3.87 -17.18
C TYR A 172 12.76 4.49 -17.67
N VAL A 173 11.62 3.98 -17.20
CA VAL A 173 10.29 4.52 -17.49
C VAL A 173 10.16 5.97 -17.00
N ARG A 174 10.79 6.33 -15.88
CA ARG A 174 10.85 7.73 -15.44
C ARG A 174 11.64 8.61 -16.41
N ALA A 175 12.81 8.14 -16.86
CA ALA A 175 13.72 8.92 -17.68
C ALA A 175 13.23 9.08 -19.13
N ASN A 176 12.56 8.06 -19.66
CA ASN A 176 12.16 7.98 -21.07
C ASN A 176 10.65 8.14 -21.28
N GLY A 177 9.89 8.31 -20.20
CA GLY A 177 8.43 8.33 -20.20
C GLY A 177 7.82 6.94 -20.06
N CYS A 178 6.57 6.91 -19.60
CA CYS A 178 5.74 5.71 -19.62
C CYS A 178 4.83 5.80 -20.84
N GLY A 179 4.85 4.79 -21.71
CA GLY A 179 3.81 4.63 -22.73
C GLY A 179 2.44 4.28 -22.13
N ALA A 180 2.35 4.00 -20.82
CA ALA A 180 1.10 3.70 -20.14
C ALA A 180 0.36 5.00 -19.79
N HIS A 181 -0.87 5.09 -20.26
CA HIS A 181 -1.73 6.25 -20.11
C HIS A 181 -2.31 6.30 -18.69
N ALA A 182 -2.52 7.52 -18.17
CA ALA A 182 -3.29 7.71 -16.94
C ALA A 182 -4.78 7.41 -17.19
N PRO A 183 -5.57 7.10 -16.15
CA PRO A 183 -7.02 6.99 -16.28
C PRO A 183 -7.59 8.24 -16.95
N THR A 184 -8.58 8.06 -17.82
CA THR A 184 -9.32 9.18 -18.39
C THR A 184 -10.33 9.69 -17.37
N GLY A 185 -10.75 10.96 -17.50
CA GLY A 185 -11.81 11.52 -16.66
C GLY A 185 -13.14 10.74 -16.73
N ARG A 186 -13.37 10.01 -17.83
CA ARG A 186 -14.51 9.09 -17.95
C ARG A 186 -14.36 7.89 -17.02
N LEU A 187 -13.17 7.28 -16.95
CA LEU A 187 -12.92 6.16 -16.05
C LEU A 187 -12.94 6.59 -14.58
N GLU A 188 -12.43 7.79 -14.27
CA GLU A 188 -12.56 8.43 -12.95
C GLU A 188 -14.03 8.58 -12.55
N SER A 189 -14.89 9.13 -13.44
CA SER A 189 -16.32 9.32 -13.14
C SER A 189 -17.08 8.02 -12.85
N GLU A 190 -16.64 6.90 -13.43
CA GLU A 190 -17.25 5.58 -13.22
C GLU A 190 -16.85 5.00 -11.86
N VAL A 191 -15.61 5.22 -11.43
CA VAL A 191 -15.16 4.88 -10.08
C VAL A 191 -15.89 5.74 -9.04
N ASP A 192 -16.02 7.04 -9.27
CA ASP A 192 -16.77 7.94 -8.37
C ASP A 192 -18.23 7.52 -8.23
N ARG A 193 -18.86 7.04 -9.32
CA ARG A 193 -20.21 6.46 -9.26
C ARG A 193 -20.25 5.22 -8.36
N LEU A 194 -19.29 4.31 -8.51
CA LEU A 194 -19.21 3.11 -7.65
C LEU A 194 -18.99 3.49 -6.19
N ALA A 195 -18.14 4.48 -5.93
CA ALA A 195 -17.92 5.01 -4.58
C ALA A 195 -19.23 5.58 -4.00
N ALA A 196 -19.99 6.35 -4.78
CA ALA A 196 -21.27 6.92 -4.34
C ALA A 196 -22.37 5.88 -4.05
N ARG A 197 -22.31 4.69 -4.66
CA ARG A 197 -23.21 3.56 -4.36
C ARG A 197 -22.89 2.86 -3.04
N THR A 198 -21.68 3.09 -2.51
CA THR A 198 -21.21 2.41 -1.31
C THR A 198 -22.00 2.92 -0.10
N PRO A 199 -22.59 2.03 0.73
CA PRO A 199 -23.31 2.45 1.93
C PRO A 199 -22.43 3.33 2.81
N HIS A 200 -23.00 4.34 3.47
CA HIS A 200 -22.25 5.25 4.37
C HIS A 200 -21.51 4.54 5.52
N SER A 201 -21.81 3.25 5.77
CA SER A 201 -21.12 2.40 6.74
C SER A 201 -19.87 1.71 6.20
N SER A 202 -19.59 1.77 4.89
CA SER A 202 -18.43 1.17 4.25
C SER A 202 -17.56 2.23 3.60
N VAL A 203 -16.25 2.15 3.85
CA VAL A 203 -15.22 3.00 3.25
C VAL A 203 -14.69 2.39 1.94
N ILE A 204 -14.99 1.11 1.70
CA ILE A 204 -14.50 0.36 0.55
C ILE A 204 -15.49 0.51 -0.61
N VAL A 205 -15.00 1.05 -1.74
CA VAL A 205 -15.73 1.18 -3.00
C VAL A 205 -16.33 -0.17 -3.39
N ALA A 206 -17.59 -0.14 -3.81
CA ALA A 206 -18.32 -1.30 -4.30
C ALA A 206 -17.53 -2.08 -5.38
N ARG A 207 -17.82 -3.38 -5.47
CA ARG A 207 -17.22 -4.28 -6.46
C ARG A 207 -17.48 -3.74 -7.88
N PRO A 208 -16.55 -3.92 -8.84
CA PRO A 208 -16.72 -3.39 -10.18
C PRO A 208 -17.99 -3.96 -10.83
N ASP A 209 -18.69 -3.16 -11.63
CA ASP A 209 -19.85 -3.59 -12.39
C ASP A 209 -19.51 -3.73 -13.88
N ARG A 210 -20.46 -4.24 -14.68
CA ARG A 210 -20.27 -4.36 -16.14
C ARG A 210 -19.98 -3.01 -16.81
N GLN A 211 -20.55 -1.92 -16.30
CA GLN A 211 -20.34 -0.61 -16.90
C GLN A 211 -18.89 -0.13 -16.71
N LEU A 212 -18.28 -0.36 -15.55
CA LEU A 212 -16.86 -0.06 -15.35
C LEU A 212 -15.99 -0.91 -16.29
N VAL A 213 -16.32 -2.20 -16.45
CA VAL A 213 -15.60 -3.12 -17.35
C VAL A 213 -15.63 -2.62 -18.79
N ASP A 214 -16.80 -2.24 -19.31
CA ASP A 214 -16.95 -1.72 -20.67
C ASP A 214 -16.09 -0.46 -20.88
N ARG A 215 -16.05 0.42 -19.87
CA ARG A 215 -15.25 1.66 -19.88
C ARG A 215 -13.75 1.40 -19.82
N LEU A 216 -13.34 0.35 -19.10
CA LEU A 216 -11.95 -0.08 -19.07
C LEU A 216 -11.52 -0.70 -20.41
N SER A 217 -12.41 -1.45 -21.07
CA SER A 217 -12.19 -1.96 -22.44
C SER A 217 -12.04 -0.82 -23.45
N GLU A 218 -12.95 0.17 -23.43
CA GLU A 218 -12.84 1.37 -24.29
C GLU A 218 -11.50 2.11 -24.09
N PHE A 219 -11.04 2.20 -22.84
CA PHE A 219 -9.74 2.81 -22.50
C PHE A 219 -8.56 2.01 -23.07
N ALA A 220 -8.61 0.67 -23.02
CA ALA A 220 -7.56 -0.19 -23.56
C ALA A 220 -7.54 -0.23 -25.10
N GLU A 221 -8.70 -0.04 -25.75
CA GLU A 221 -8.85 0.00 -27.21
C GLU A 221 -8.48 1.36 -27.82
N GLY A 222 -8.69 2.46 -27.09
CA GLY A 222 -8.39 3.82 -27.55
C GLY A 222 -6.89 4.21 -27.56
N ARG A 223 -5.99 3.22 -27.60
CA ARG A 223 -4.53 3.39 -27.59
C ARG A 223 -3.94 3.57 -29.00
#